data_AF-A0A4Y7WM72-F1
#
_entry.id   AF-A0A4Y7WM72-F1
#
_cell.length_a   1.000
_cell.length_b   1.000
_cell.length_c   1.000
_cell.angle_alpha   90.00
_cell.angle_beta   90.00
_cell.angle_gamma   90.00
#
_symmetry.space_group_name_H-M   'P 1'
#
loop_
_entity.id
_entity.type
_entity.pdbx_description
1 polymer ?
#
loop_
_entity_poly.entity_id
_entity_poly.type
_entity_poly.pdbx_seq_one_letter_code
_entity_poly.pdbx_strand_id
1 'polypeptide(L)'
;MALMALGMNQLLMVYLSPHLFPKDERAKTIIGKSMVVNYFVLFSSIVLLFFVAGFSGIHWDAQQVLLFLASILLVRIPSTMVFYAR
;
A
#
# COMPACT_ATOMS: atom_id res chain seq x y z
N MET A 1 7.24 -5.61 11.31
CA MET A 1 6.76 -5.14 9.99
C MET A 1 5.27 -4.84 10.01
N ALA A 2 4.39 -5.83 10.13
CA ALA A 2 2.94 -5.63 10.03
C ALA A 2 2.35 -4.64 11.06
N LEU A 3 2.76 -4.70 12.33
CA LEU A 3 2.27 -3.75 13.36
C LEU A 3 2.63 -2.30 13.07
N MET A 4 3.84 -2.05 12.56
CA MET A 4 4.29 -0.71 12.17
C MET A 4 3.50 -0.21 10.95
N ALA A 5 3.28 -1.07 9.96
CA ALA A 5 2.46 -0.76 8.79
C ALA A 5 1.01 -0.41 9.17
N LEU A 6 0.43 -1.15 10.13
CA LEU A 6 -0.89 -0.86 10.68
C LEU A 6 -0.90 0.49 11.42
N GLY A 7 0.09 0.77 12.25
CA GLY A 7 0.21 2.06 12.95
C GLY A 7 0.29 3.25 11.98
N MET A 8 1.12 3.13 10.94
CA MET A 8 1.22 4.15 9.88
C MET A 8 -0.08 4.32 9.10
N ASN A 9 -0.75 3.21 8.75
CA ASN A 9 -2.05 3.25 8.07
C ASN A 9 -3.09 4.04 8.89
N GLN A 10 -3.17 3.81 10.21
CA GLN A 10 -4.09 4.55 11.07
C GLN A 10 -3.79 6.05 11.08
N LEU A 11 -2.52 6.45 11.19
CA LEU A 11 -2.13 7.87 11.16
C LEU A 11 -2.48 8.53 9.82
N LEU A 12 -2.25 7.85 8.70
CA LEU A 12 -2.56 8.37 7.37
C LEU A 12 -4.08 8.46 7.14
N MET A 13 -4.86 7.50 7.65
CA MET A 13 -6.32 7.52 7.58
C MET A 13 -6.93 8.67 8.39
N VAL A 14 -6.35 9.03 9.53
CA VAL A 14 -6.76 10.22 10.30
C VAL A 14 -6.58 11.49 9.47
N TYR A 15 -5.48 11.63 8.74
CA TYR A 15 -5.25 12.77 7.85
C TYR A 15 -6.20 12.77 6.62
N LEU A 16 -6.51 11.58 6.09
CA LEU A 16 -7.38 11.42 4.93
C LEU A 16 -8.86 11.62 5.26
N SER A 17 -9.27 11.39 6.50
CA SER A 17 -10.64 11.54 6.99
C SER A 17 -11.31 12.83 6.47
N PRO A 18 -10.83 14.05 6.76
CA PRO A 18 -11.47 15.29 6.29
C PRO A 18 -11.53 15.43 4.76
N HIS A 19 -10.66 14.76 4.01
CA HIS A 19 -10.61 14.82 2.54
C HIS A 19 -11.51 13.79 1.86
N LEU A 20 -11.84 12.70 2.55
CA LEU A 20 -12.68 11.61 2.05
C LEU A 20 -14.14 11.73 2.49
N PHE A 21 -14.39 12.31 3.67
CA PHE A 21 -15.73 12.33 4.27
C PHE A 21 -16.78 13.30 3.67
N PRO A 22 -16.45 14.23 2.76
CA PRO A 22 -17.47 14.83 1.92
C PRO A 22 -18.07 13.84 0.89
N LYS A 23 -17.47 12.66 0.65
CA LYS A 23 -17.89 11.68 -0.40
C LYS A 23 -18.13 12.29 -1.79
N ASP A 24 -17.50 13.42 -2.06
CA ASP A 24 -17.62 14.17 -3.31
C ASP A 24 -16.86 13.48 -4.45
N GLU A 25 -17.06 14.00 -5.67
CA GLU A 25 -16.35 13.58 -6.88
C GLU A 25 -14.82 13.61 -6.72
N ARG A 26 -14.31 14.55 -5.91
CA ARG A 26 -12.89 14.66 -5.57
C ARG A 26 -12.38 13.44 -4.80
N ALA A 27 -13.14 12.96 -3.81
CA ALA A 27 -12.77 11.76 -3.03
C ALA A 27 -12.73 10.51 -3.93
N LYS A 28 -13.70 10.35 -4.84
CA LYS A 28 -13.70 9.25 -5.81
C LYS A 28 -12.48 9.28 -6.73
N THR A 29 -12.09 10.47 -7.18
CA THR A 29 -10.91 10.66 -8.04
C THR A 29 -9.61 10.31 -7.32
N ILE A 30 -9.47 10.70 -6.04
CA ILE A 30 -8.32 10.37 -5.20
C ILE A 30 -8.19 8.86 -5.03
N ILE A 31 -9.28 8.18 -4.68
CA ILE A 31 -9.30 6.72 -4.50
C ILE A 31 -8.98 6.01 -5.81
N GLY A 32 -9.58 6.43 -6.93
CA GLY A 32 -9.37 5.84 -8.25
C GLY A 32 -7.91 5.95 -8.71
N LYS A 33 -7.31 7.15 -8.62
CA LYS A 33 -5.88 7.35 -8.98
C LYS A 33 -4.95 6.55 -8.05
N SER A 34 -5.26 6.51 -6.76
CA SER A 34 -4.50 5.73 -5.78
C SER A 34 -4.52 4.23 -6.11
N MET A 35 -5.68 3.68 -6.48
CA MET A 35 -5.83 2.27 -6.86
C MET A 35 -4.98 1.90 -8.08
N VAL A 36 -4.93 2.76 -9.11
CA VAL A 36 -4.12 2.53 -10.32
C VAL A 36 -2.64 2.48 -9.97
N VAL A 37 -2.13 3.43 -9.18
CA VAL A 37 -0.73 3.41 -8.73
C VAL A 37 -0.43 2.17 -7.89
N ASN A 38 -1.36 1.80 -7.01
CA ASN A 38 -1.20 0.64 -6.16
C ASN A 38 -1.09 -0.67 -6.95
N TYR A 39 -1.82 -0.81 -8.06
CA TYR A 39 -1.69 -1.95 -8.97
C TYR A 39 -0.26 -2.09 -9.52
N PHE A 40 0.32 -1.01 -10.03
CA PHE A 40 1.70 -1.03 -10.55
C PHE A 40 2.72 -1.35 -9.46
N VAL A 41 2.54 -0.80 -8.25
CA VAL A 41 3.43 -1.06 -7.12
C VAL A 41 3.34 -2.51 -6.66
N LEU A 42 2.14 -3.09 -6.61
CA LEU A 42 1.96 -4.50 -6.25
C LEU A 42 2.57 -5.44 -7.29
N PHE A 43 2.34 -5.16 -8.57
CA PHE A 43 2.98 -5.94 -9.64
C PHE A 43 4.50 -5.86 -9.54
N SER A 44 5.05 -4.66 -9.38
CA SER A 44 6.49 -4.45 -9.23
C SER A 44 7.05 -5.15 -8.00
N SER A 45 6.35 -5.13 -6.86
CA SER A 45 6.82 -5.77 -5.62
C SER A 45 6.83 -7.29 -5.72
N ILE A 46 5.84 -7.88 -6.41
CA ILE A 46 5.81 -9.32 -6.70
C ILE A 46 7.00 -9.69 -7.60
N VAL A 47 7.24 -8.95 -8.68
CA VAL A 47 8.39 -9.19 -9.56
C VAL A 47 9.69 -9.13 -8.76
N LEU A 48 9.87 -8.11 -7.91
CA LEU A 48 11.06 -7.96 -7.07
C LEU A 48 11.23 -9.14 -6.10
N LEU A 49 10.14 -9.64 -5.50
CA LEU A 49 10.17 -10.81 -4.64
C LEU A 49 10.60 -12.07 -5.39
N PHE A 50 10.16 -12.26 -6.64
CA PHE A 50 10.62 -13.38 -7.48
C PHE A 50 12.13 -13.29 -7.74
N PHE A 51 12.65 -12.10 -8.06
CA PHE A 51 14.09 -11.90 -8.21
C PHE A 51 14.84 -12.18 -6.91
N VAL A 52 14.38 -11.63 -5.78
CA VAL A 52 15.05 -11.85 -4.49
C VAL A 52 15.04 -13.33 -4.13
N ALA A 53 13.89 -14.02 -4.19
CA ALA A 53 13.79 -15.43 -3.86
C ALA A 53 14.62 -16.33 -4.79
N GLY A 54 14.72 -15.99 -6.08
CA GLY A 54 15.47 -16.77 -7.07
C GLY A 54 16.98 -16.59 -6.99
N PHE A 55 17.47 -15.38 -6.68
CA PHE A 55 18.90 -15.06 -6.71
C PHE A 55 19.57 -15.11 -5.33
N SER A 56 18.84 -14.91 -4.23
CA SER A 56 19.45 -14.76 -2.90
C SER A 56 19.62 -16.09 -2.15
N GLY A 57 19.10 -17.20 -2.66
CA GLY A 57 19.08 -18.49 -1.96
C GLY A 57 18.30 -18.46 -0.63
N ILE A 58 17.53 -17.41 -0.38
CA ILE A 58 16.71 -17.26 0.83
C ILE A 58 15.37 -17.93 0.55
N HIS A 59 15.06 -18.98 1.29
CA HIS A 59 13.76 -19.63 1.24
C HIS A 59 12.78 -18.89 2.14
N TRP A 60 11.99 -18.00 1.53
CA TRP A 60 10.93 -17.29 2.23
C TRP A 60 9.74 -18.21 2.46
N ASP A 61 9.23 -18.26 3.68
CA ASP A 61 7.98 -18.95 3.97
C ASP A 61 6.77 -18.18 3.39
N ALA A 62 5.72 -18.89 3.01
CA ALA A 62 4.53 -18.30 2.40
C ALA A 62 3.90 -17.22 3.30
N GLN A 63 3.91 -17.42 4.62
CA GLN A 63 3.39 -16.44 5.57
C GLN A 63 4.21 -15.15 5.58
N GLN A 64 5.54 -15.25 5.42
CA GLN A 64 6.43 -14.10 5.42
C GLN A 64 6.22 -13.24 4.17
N VAL A 65 6.05 -13.87 3.01
CA VAL A 65 5.73 -13.19 1.75
C VAL A 65 4.39 -12.47 1.83
N LEU A 66 3.36 -13.14 2.38
CA LEU A 66 2.04 -12.57 2.60
C LEU A 66 2.08 -11.36 3.55
N LEU A 67 2.78 -11.48 4.68
CA LEU A 67 2.94 -10.39 5.64
C LEU A 67 3.67 -9.20 5.02
N PHE A 68 4.68 -9.45 4.19
CA PHE A 68 5.43 -8.40 3.50
C PHE A 68 4.56 -7.65 2.48
N LEU A 69 3.86 -8.38 1.61
CA LEU A 69 2.93 -7.79 0.64
C LEU A 69 1.79 -7.02 1.33
N ALA A 70 1.21 -7.60 2.37
CA ALA A 70 0.17 -6.94 3.17
C ALA A 70 0.68 -5.65 3.81
N SER A 71 1.91 -5.67 4.36
CA SER A 71 2.52 -4.48 4.97
C SER A 71 2.73 -3.35 3.93
N ILE A 72 3.19 -3.70 2.72
CA ILE A 72 3.36 -2.72 1.63
C ILE A 72 2.02 -2.10 1.25
N LEU A 73 0.98 -2.93 1.04
CA LEU A 73 -0.33 -2.44 0.65
C LEU A 73 -0.97 -1.54 1.70
N LEU A 74 -0.89 -1.95 2.97
CA LEU A 74 -1.44 -1.19 4.10
C LEU A 74 -0.85 0.22 4.20
N VAL A 75 0.42 0.41 3.88
CA VAL A 75 1.05 1.73 3.90
C VAL A 75 0.85 2.45 2.58
N ARG A 76 0.94 1.75 1.45
CA ARG A 76 0.97 2.38 0.14
C ARG A 76 -0.36 3.01 -0.23
N ILE A 77 -1.46 2.29 -0.06
CA ILE A 77 -2.81 2.75 -0.41
C ILE A 77 -3.14 4.10 0.24
N PRO A 78 -3.03 4.26 1.57
CA PRO A 78 -3.30 5.56 2.20
C PRO A 78 -2.21 6.58 1.84
N SER A 79 -0.93 6.20 1.70
CA SER A 79 0.13 7.16 1.34
C SER A 79 -0.09 7.79 -0.03
N THR A 80 -0.51 7.01 -1.03
CA THR A 80 -0.83 7.52 -2.37
C THR A 80 -2.11 8.37 -2.35
N MET A 81 -3.09 8.02 -1.51
CA MET A 81 -4.26 8.89 -1.31
C MET A 81 -3.86 10.23 -0.67
N VAL A 82 -2.96 10.25 0.32
CA VAL A 82 -2.44 11.49 0.94
C VAL A 82 -1.77 12.36 -0.13
N PHE A 83 -0.98 11.77 -1.01
CA PHE A 83 -0.31 12.49 -2.09
C PHE A 83 -1.30 13.17 -3.05
N TYR A 84 -2.41 12.51 -3.39
CA TYR A 84 -3.45 13.07 -4.26
C TYR A 84 -4.47 13.96 -3.54
N ALA A 85 -4.53 13.89 -2.21
CA ALA A 85 -5.39 14.75 -1.39
C ALA A 85 -4.80 16.16 -1.22
N ARG A 86 -3.46 16.28 -1.27
CA ARG A 86 -2.75 17.55 -1.38
C ARG A 86 -3.11 18.25 -2.70
#